data_AF-A0A3C0WPX4-F1
#
_entry.id   AF-A0A3C0WPX4-F1
#
_cell.length_a   1.000
_cell.length_b   1.000
_cell.length_c   1.000
_cell.angle_alpha   90.00
_cell.angle_beta   90.00
_cell.angle_gamma   90.00
#
_symmetry.space_group_name_H-M   'P 1'
#
loop_
_entity.id
_entity.type
_entity.pdbx_description
1 polymer ?
#
loop_
_entity_poly.entity_id
_entity_poly.type
_entity_poly.pdbx_seq_one_letter_code
_entity_poly.pdbx_strand_id
1 'polypeptide(L)'
;MRFDPHLDEWQVSAQAGVSLLELEKFLASRQIPGLDNAPESVQAELARFKLDPADYFYPPDPTETTASLGGTVATNASGARTYRYGPTRAWIRGIRVFLANGEYLDIPRGKYFASPSGIFTIFSATGKSCSFNIPAYSLPSTKNAAGFFTAPQMDLIDLFIGSEGV
;
A
#
# COMPACT_ATOMS: atom_id res chain seq x y z
N MET A 1 4.66 -12.93 2.21
CA MET A 1 5.68 -12.14 2.93
C MET A 1 7.02 -12.35 2.23
N ARG A 2 7.88 -11.33 2.18
CA ARG A 2 9.23 -11.42 1.63
C ARG A 2 10.11 -10.32 2.23
N PHE A 3 11.42 -10.54 2.30
CA PHE A 3 12.38 -9.49 2.62
C PHE A 3 12.88 -8.77 1.37
N ASP A 4 12.98 -7.45 1.42
CA ASP A 4 13.57 -6.62 0.36
C ASP A 4 14.95 -6.11 0.81
N PRO A 5 16.06 -6.62 0.27
CA PRO A 5 17.40 -6.25 0.71
C PRO A 5 17.82 -4.84 0.28
N HIS A 6 17.14 -4.23 -0.70
CA HIS A 6 17.47 -2.87 -1.13
C HIS A 6 16.89 -1.82 -0.20
N LEU A 7 15.72 -2.12 0.38
CA LEU A 7 15.03 -1.25 1.32
C LEU A 7 15.33 -1.61 2.78
N ASP A 8 15.92 -2.78 3.03
CA ASP A 8 16.13 -3.35 4.37
C ASP A 8 14.81 -3.48 5.15
N GLU A 9 13.77 -3.96 4.45
CA GLU A 9 12.39 -3.99 4.93
C GLU A 9 11.73 -5.36 4.69
N TRP A 10 10.92 -5.80 5.64
CA TRP A 10 9.96 -6.89 5.40
C TRP A 10 8.70 -6.36 4.74
N GLN A 11 8.30 -7.01 3.67
CA GLN A 11 7.08 -6.71 2.93
C GLN A 11 6.04 -7.80 3.16
N VAL A 12 4.85 -7.37 3.57
CA VAL A 12 3.70 -8.24 3.82
C VAL A 12 2.58 -7.87 2.84
N SER A 13 2.00 -8.89 2.21
CA SER A 13 0.77 -8.77 1.44
C SER A 13 -0.37 -9.30 2.28
N ALA A 14 -1.43 -8.50 2.44
CA ALA A 14 -2.57 -8.82 3.27
C ALA A 14 -3.87 -8.36 2.61
N GLN A 15 -4.99 -8.94 3.04
CA GLN A 15 -6.31 -8.48 2.63
C GLN A 15 -6.58 -7.09 3.20
N ALA A 16 -7.36 -6.27 2.47
CA ALA A 16 -7.69 -4.91 2.88
C ALA A 16 -8.42 -4.84 4.24
N GLY A 17 -9.13 -5.92 4.62
CA GLY A 17 -9.86 -6.00 5.89
C GLY A 17 -9.03 -6.33 7.12
N VAL A 18 -7.75 -6.71 6.98
CA VAL A 18 -6.89 -7.02 8.14
C VAL A 18 -6.70 -5.75 8.97
N SER A 19 -7.00 -5.83 10.27
CA SER A 19 -6.82 -4.72 11.21
C SER A 19 -5.35 -4.52 11.58
N LEU A 20 -4.99 -3.30 11.99
CA LEU A 20 -3.66 -3.01 12.51
C LEU A 20 -3.34 -3.84 13.76
N LEU A 21 -4.32 -4.03 14.65
CA LEU A 21 -4.18 -4.88 15.82
C LEU A 21 -3.87 -6.35 15.46
N GLU A 22 -4.50 -6.90 14.42
CA GLU A 22 -4.17 -8.25 13.94
C GLU A 22 -2.77 -8.30 13.34
N LEU A 23 -2.39 -7.30 12.55
CA LEU A 23 -1.04 -7.20 12.01
C LEU A 23 0.02 -7.14 13.12
N GLU A 24 -0.18 -6.31 14.15
CA GLU A 24 0.72 -6.22 15.30
C GLU A 24 0.84 -7.54 16.07
N LYS A 25 -0.29 -8.23 16.29
CA LYS A 25 -0.27 -9.57 16.90
C LYS A 25 0.54 -10.56 16.07
N PHE A 26 0.46 -10.49 14.73
CA PHE A 26 1.25 -11.36 13.86
C PHE A 26 2.73 -11.03 13.89
N LEU A 27 3.10 -9.74 13.92
CA LEU A 27 4.49 -9.30 14.02
C LEU A 27 5.09 -9.70 15.38
N ALA A 28 4.35 -9.53 16.48
CA ALA A 28 4.79 -9.87 17.83
C ALA A 28 4.91 -11.38 18.06
N SER A 29 3.92 -12.17 17.63
CA SER A 29 3.94 -13.64 17.76
C SER A 29 4.78 -14.34 16.70
N ARG A 30 5.11 -13.64 15.60
CA ARG A 30 5.74 -14.17 14.39
C ARG A 30 4.97 -15.35 13.78
N GLN A 31 3.67 -15.37 14.01
CA GLN A 31 2.73 -16.33 13.47
C GLN A 31 1.76 -15.59 12.55
N ILE A 32 1.75 -15.96 11.28
CA ILE A 32 0.85 -15.39 10.28
C ILE A 32 -0.12 -16.50 9.85
N PRO A 33 -1.41 -16.42 10.25
CA PRO A 33 -2.41 -17.41 9.89
C PRO A 33 -2.51 -17.60 8.38
N GLY A 34 -2.68 -18.85 7.96
CA GLY A 34 -2.90 -19.21 6.56
C GLY A 34 -1.64 -19.30 5.70
N LEU A 35 -0.45 -19.04 6.25
CA LEU A 35 0.82 -19.25 5.52
C LEU A 35 1.39 -20.67 5.64
N ASP A 36 0.80 -21.54 6.47
CA ASP A 36 1.28 -22.92 6.64
C ASP A 36 1.14 -23.75 5.35
N ASN A 37 0.19 -23.39 4.48
CA ASN A 37 -0.02 -24.00 3.16
C ASN A 37 0.46 -23.09 2.00
N ALA A 38 1.25 -22.05 2.29
CA ALA A 38 1.76 -21.16 1.25
C ALA A 38 2.83 -21.86 0.38
N PRO A 39 3.16 -21.32 -0.80
CA PRO A 39 4.26 -21.83 -1.61
C PRO A 39 5.58 -21.88 -0.84
N GLU A 40 6.46 -22.81 -1.19
CA GLU A 40 7.75 -23.05 -0.50
C GLU A 40 8.60 -21.78 -0.36
N SER A 41 8.60 -20.91 -1.37
CA SER A 41 9.29 -19.61 -1.33
C SER A 41 8.79 -18.71 -0.20
N VAL A 42 7.48 -18.70 0.06
CA VAL A 42 6.88 -17.91 1.15
C VAL A 42 7.14 -18.56 2.50
N GLN A 43 7.16 -19.89 2.57
CA GLN A 43 7.49 -20.62 3.80
C GLN A 43 8.95 -20.38 4.21
N ALA A 44 9.88 -20.37 3.25
CA ALA A 44 11.29 -20.08 3.49
C ALA A 44 11.49 -18.66 4.05
N GLU A 45 10.83 -17.67 3.45
CA GLU A 45 10.85 -16.28 3.94
C GLU A 45 10.22 -16.14 5.33
N LEU A 46 9.13 -16.87 5.61
CA LEU A 46 8.52 -16.90 6.95
C LEU A 46 9.45 -17.54 7.99
N ALA A 47 10.14 -18.62 7.63
CA ALA A 47 11.13 -19.25 8.52
C ALA A 47 12.29 -18.29 8.82
N ARG A 48 12.76 -17.56 7.81
CA ARG A 48 13.77 -16.52 7.98
C ARG A 48 13.29 -15.39 8.90
N PHE A 49 12.07 -14.89 8.70
CA PHE A 49 11.47 -13.87 9.57
C PHE A 49 11.36 -14.33 11.03
N LYS A 50 10.97 -15.60 11.26
CA LYS A 50 10.87 -16.16 12.61
C LYS A 50 12.19 -16.17 13.36
N LEU A 51 13.32 -16.31 12.65
CA LEU A 51 14.67 -16.35 13.23
C LEU A 51 15.34 -14.97 13.35
N ASP A 52 14.78 -13.94 12.71
CA ASP A 52 15.36 -12.59 12.70
C ASP A 52 15.29 -11.96 14.09
N PRO A 53 16.38 -11.59 14.78
CA PRO A 53 16.29 -11.09 16.15
C PRO A 53 15.62 -9.71 16.29
N ALA A 54 15.36 -9.00 15.18
CA ALA A 54 14.78 -7.66 15.21
C ALA A 54 13.26 -7.65 15.48
N ASP A 55 12.77 -6.56 16.08
CA ASP A 55 11.35 -6.29 16.22
C ASP A 55 10.83 -5.47 15.02
N TYR A 56 9.64 -5.83 14.53
CA TYR A 56 9.02 -5.20 13.39
C TYR A 56 7.65 -4.64 13.73
N PHE A 57 7.28 -3.53 13.09
CA PHE A 57 6.04 -2.81 13.34
C PHE A 57 5.54 -2.12 12.06
N TYR A 58 4.27 -1.75 12.05
CA TYR A 58 3.70 -0.92 10.99
C TYR A 58 4.17 0.54 11.13
N PRO A 59 4.96 1.10 10.19
CA PRO A 59 5.73 2.32 10.46
C PRO A 59 4.93 3.60 10.75
N PRO A 60 3.78 3.88 10.08
CA PRO A 60 3.00 5.09 10.34
C PRO A 60 2.38 5.17 11.75
N ASP A 61 2.21 4.02 12.42
CA ASP A 61 1.57 3.88 13.75
C ASP A 61 0.27 4.70 13.92
N PRO A 62 -0.79 4.45 13.10
CA PRO A 62 -2.06 5.16 13.21
C PRO A 62 -2.71 5.00 14.60
N THR A 63 -3.27 6.09 15.14
CA THR A 63 -3.85 6.12 16.49
C THR A 63 -5.02 5.14 16.67
N GLU A 64 -5.81 4.89 15.62
CA GLU A 64 -6.95 3.96 15.66
C GLU A 64 -6.47 2.54 15.36
N THR A 65 -6.15 1.77 16.41
CA THR A 65 -5.59 0.42 16.29
C THR A 65 -6.57 -0.59 15.66
N THR A 66 -7.87 -0.30 15.67
CA THR A 66 -8.87 -1.16 15.03
C THR A 66 -9.04 -0.88 13.54
N ALA A 67 -8.38 0.16 13.00
CA ALA A 67 -8.43 0.48 11.59
C ALA A 67 -7.92 -0.68 10.73
N SER A 68 -8.58 -0.90 9.60
CA SER A 68 -8.15 -1.88 8.61
C SER A 68 -7.02 -1.32 7.74
N LEU A 69 -6.15 -2.18 7.22
CA LEU A 69 -5.11 -1.79 6.27
C LEU A 69 -5.69 -1.04 5.07
N GLY A 70 -6.82 -1.52 4.53
CA GLY A 70 -7.55 -0.84 3.46
C GLY A 70 -7.97 0.58 3.85
N GLY A 71 -8.51 0.75 5.06
CA GLY A 71 -8.87 2.08 5.59
C GLY A 71 -7.66 3.00 5.74
N THR A 72 -6.53 2.48 6.23
CA THR A 72 -5.29 3.28 6.35
C THR A 72 -4.76 3.72 4.98
N VAL A 73 -4.88 2.87 3.96
CA VAL A 73 -4.49 3.18 2.58
C VAL A 73 -5.44 4.22 1.99
N ALA A 74 -6.75 3.99 2.09
CA ALA A 74 -7.77 4.89 1.54
C ALA A 74 -7.67 6.31 2.12
N THR A 75 -7.31 6.45 3.40
CA THR A 75 -7.20 7.75 4.09
C THR A 75 -5.79 8.34 4.13
N ASN A 76 -4.80 7.62 3.57
CA ASN A 76 -3.37 7.92 3.74
C ASN A 76 -3.04 8.21 5.21
N ALA A 77 -3.36 7.25 6.09
CA ALA A 77 -3.31 7.42 7.52
C ALA A 77 -1.90 7.77 8.03
N SER A 78 -1.89 8.38 9.21
CA SER A 78 -0.71 8.88 9.90
C SER A 78 -0.97 8.76 11.39
N GLY A 79 0.05 8.53 12.20
CA GLY A 79 -0.06 8.62 13.65
C GLY A 79 1.26 9.00 14.33
N ALA A 80 1.51 8.44 15.51
CA ALA A 80 2.54 8.93 16.44
C ALA A 80 3.96 8.94 15.84
N ARG A 81 4.21 8.06 14.88
CA ARG A 81 5.52 7.85 14.24
C ARG A 81 5.71 8.63 12.93
N THR A 82 4.71 9.39 12.50
CA THR A 82 4.70 10.09 11.20
C THR A 82 5.87 11.07 11.03
N TYR A 83 6.35 11.71 12.10
CA TYR A 83 7.49 12.63 12.00
C TYR A 83 8.76 11.93 11.48
N ARG A 84 8.99 10.67 11.87
CA ARG A 84 10.15 9.89 11.44
C ARG A 84 9.89 9.07 10.20
N TYR A 85 8.71 8.45 10.09
CA TYR A 85 8.42 7.45 9.06
C TYR A 85 7.47 7.94 7.96
N GLY A 86 6.87 9.12 8.11
CA GLY A 86 5.87 9.61 7.16
C GLY A 86 4.54 8.85 7.21
N PRO A 87 3.59 9.21 6.33
CA PRO A 87 2.25 8.61 6.29
C PRO A 87 2.24 7.29 5.52
N THR A 88 1.12 6.57 5.56
CA THR A 88 0.90 5.27 4.93
C THR A 88 1.38 5.19 3.49
N ARG A 89 1.18 6.23 2.67
CA ARG A 89 1.57 6.24 1.24
C ARG A 89 3.01 5.81 0.99
N ALA A 90 3.95 6.28 1.81
CA ALA A 90 5.37 5.98 1.66
C ALA A 90 5.70 4.50 1.87
N TRP A 91 4.81 3.71 2.47
CA TRP A 91 5.02 2.31 2.85
C TRP A 91 4.25 1.32 1.98
N ILE A 92 3.41 1.79 1.07
CA ILE A 92 2.66 0.91 0.17
C ILE A 92 3.52 0.55 -1.04
N ARG A 93 3.86 -0.73 -1.17
CA ARG A 93 4.69 -1.28 -2.26
C ARG A 93 3.86 -1.81 -3.44
N GLY A 94 2.58 -2.07 -3.23
CA GLY A 94 1.64 -2.46 -4.27
C GLY A 94 0.23 -2.63 -3.72
N ILE A 95 -0.77 -2.47 -4.59
CA ILE A 95 -2.18 -2.66 -4.26
C ILE A 95 -2.90 -3.42 -5.37
N ARG A 96 -3.94 -4.17 -4.98
CA ARG A 96 -4.97 -4.65 -5.90
C ARG A 96 -6.22 -3.80 -5.71
N VAL A 97 -6.69 -3.18 -6.79
CA VAL A 97 -7.90 -2.32 -6.77
C VAL A 97 -8.97 -2.96 -7.62
N PHE A 98 -10.18 -3.09 -7.08
CA PHE A 98 -11.37 -3.46 -7.85
C PHE A 98 -12.02 -2.19 -8.41
N LEU A 99 -12.27 -2.21 -9.71
CA LEU A 99 -12.92 -1.12 -10.43
C LEU A 99 -14.44 -1.32 -10.45
N ALA A 100 -15.18 -0.24 -10.68
CA ALA A 100 -16.65 -0.26 -10.72
C ALA A 100 -17.23 -1.19 -11.81
N ASN A 101 -16.45 -1.49 -12.85
CA ASN A 101 -16.83 -2.43 -13.91
C ASN A 101 -16.61 -3.91 -13.54
N GLY A 102 -16.14 -4.21 -12.32
CA GLY A 102 -15.87 -5.57 -11.84
C GLY A 102 -14.50 -6.13 -12.20
N GLU A 103 -13.67 -5.40 -12.97
CA GLU A 103 -12.28 -5.76 -13.21
C GLU A 103 -11.40 -5.37 -12.01
N TYR A 104 -10.19 -5.94 -11.93
CA TYR A 104 -9.19 -5.52 -10.96
C TYR A 104 -7.88 -5.12 -11.63
N LEU A 105 -7.14 -4.23 -10.96
CA LEU A 105 -5.79 -3.82 -11.34
C LEU A 105 -4.79 -4.24 -10.27
N ASP A 106 -3.71 -4.90 -10.67
CA ASP A 106 -2.52 -5.08 -9.84
C ASP A 106 -1.52 -3.97 -10.11
N ILE A 107 -1.34 -3.09 -9.13
CA ILE A 107 -0.57 -1.86 -9.26
C ILE A 107 0.63 -1.94 -8.32
N PRO A 108 1.80 -2.41 -8.77
CA PRO A 108 3.04 -2.28 -8.01
C PRO A 108 3.53 -0.84 -8.05
N ARG A 109 4.17 -0.42 -6.96
CA ARG A 109 4.87 0.86 -6.86
C ARG A 109 5.97 0.97 -7.91
N GLY A 110 6.10 2.14 -8.52
CA GLY A 110 7.19 2.49 -9.43
C GLY A 110 7.05 1.93 -10.84
N LYS A 111 5.86 1.47 -11.24
CA LYS A 111 5.67 0.82 -12.56
C LYS A 111 4.90 1.66 -13.56
N TYR A 112 3.89 2.39 -13.13
CA TYR A 112 2.98 3.10 -14.03
C TYR A 112 2.97 4.58 -13.68
N PHE A 113 3.55 5.41 -14.54
CA PHE A 113 3.63 6.86 -14.32
C PHE A 113 2.78 7.63 -15.32
N ALA A 114 2.25 8.76 -14.89
CA ALA A 114 1.60 9.70 -15.80
C ALA A 114 2.63 10.26 -16.77
N SER A 115 2.21 10.50 -18.01
CA SER A 115 3.05 11.19 -19.00
C SER A 115 3.44 12.60 -18.52
N PRO A 116 4.42 13.26 -19.15
CA PRO A 116 4.70 14.67 -18.88
C PRO A 116 3.49 15.60 -19.10
N SER A 117 2.54 15.19 -19.94
CA SER A 117 1.26 15.89 -20.15
C SER A 117 0.16 15.53 -19.14
N GLY A 118 0.47 14.70 -18.13
CA GLY A 118 -0.45 14.30 -17.08
C GLY A 118 -1.46 13.23 -17.49
N ILE A 119 -1.16 12.38 -18.47
CA ILE A 119 -2.08 11.33 -18.92
C ILE A 119 -1.62 9.97 -18.40
N PHE A 120 -2.55 9.23 -17.81
CA PHE A 120 -2.39 7.79 -17.57
C PHE A 120 -3.06 7.00 -18.68
N THR A 121 -2.43 5.90 -19.09
CA THR A 121 -3.04 4.88 -19.95
C THR A 121 -2.94 3.54 -19.23
N ILE A 122 -4.09 2.97 -18.87
CA ILE A 122 -4.21 1.67 -18.24
C ILE A 122 -4.82 0.68 -19.21
N PHE A 123 -4.42 -0.58 -19.13
CA PHE A 123 -4.99 -1.66 -19.92
C PHE A 123 -5.77 -2.59 -18.99
N SER A 124 -7.01 -2.88 -19.33
CA SER A 124 -7.81 -3.87 -18.62
C SER A 124 -7.26 -5.29 -18.85
N ALA A 125 -7.71 -6.24 -18.03
CA ALA A 125 -7.42 -7.66 -18.24
C ALA A 125 -7.92 -8.18 -19.60
N THR A 126 -8.94 -7.53 -20.16
CA THR A 126 -9.49 -7.80 -21.50
C THR A 126 -8.73 -7.11 -22.63
N GLY A 127 -7.65 -6.37 -22.33
CA GLY A 127 -6.80 -5.68 -23.31
C GLY A 127 -7.33 -4.32 -23.77
N LYS A 128 -8.45 -3.86 -23.23
CA LYS A 128 -9.03 -2.55 -23.54
C LYS A 128 -8.25 -1.46 -22.81
N SER A 129 -7.76 -0.47 -23.54
CA SER A 129 -7.11 0.69 -22.95
C SER A 129 -8.13 1.72 -22.45
N CYS A 130 -7.90 2.27 -21.27
CA CYS A 130 -8.56 3.47 -20.77
C CYS A 130 -7.47 4.53 -20.53
N SER A 131 -7.73 5.77 -20.95
CA SER A 131 -6.85 6.89 -20.64
C SER A 131 -7.60 7.99 -19.92
N PHE A 132 -6.94 8.60 -18.95
CA PHE A 132 -7.50 9.71 -18.18
C PHE A 132 -6.40 10.69 -17.76
N ASN A 133 -6.79 11.92 -17.50
CA ASN A 133 -5.88 12.96 -17.01
C ASN A 133 -5.74 12.88 -15.48
N ILE A 134 -4.56 13.20 -14.97
CA ILE A 134 -4.39 13.48 -13.55
C ILE A 134 -5.30 14.63 -13.12
N PRO A 135 -5.76 14.66 -11.87
CA PRO A 135 -6.60 15.73 -11.36
C PRO A 135 -5.93 17.12 -11.49
N ALA A 136 -6.65 18.10 -12.04
CA ALA A 136 -6.14 19.44 -12.33
C ALA A 136 -6.34 20.42 -11.16
N TYR A 137 -5.74 20.13 -10.00
CA TYR A 137 -5.68 21.06 -8.87
C TYR A 137 -4.33 20.99 -8.17
N SER A 138 -4.04 21.98 -7.33
CA SER A 138 -2.81 22.02 -6.54
C SER A 138 -3.04 21.44 -5.15
N LEU A 139 -2.14 20.56 -4.72
CA LEU A 139 -2.13 20.08 -3.35
C LEU A 139 -1.34 21.03 -2.43
N PRO A 140 -1.75 21.17 -1.15
CA PRO A 140 -0.92 21.84 -0.18
C PRO A 140 0.39 21.07 0.06
N SER A 141 1.43 21.76 0.54
CA SER A 141 2.71 21.14 0.91
C SER A 141 2.64 20.29 2.19
N THR A 142 1.45 20.12 2.76
CA THR A 142 1.18 19.34 3.96
C THR A 142 0.40 18.07 3.61
N LYS A 143 0.31 17.14 4.55
CA LYS A 143 -0.51 15.93 4.38
C LYS A 143 -1.94 16.33 4.02
N ASN A 144 -2.41 15.86 2.87
CA ASN A 144 -3.79 16.00 2.42
C ASN A 144 -4.46 14.61 2.35
N ALA A 145 -5.68 14.52 2.86
CA ALA A 145 -6.54 13.34 2.81
C ALA A 145 -7.85 13.61 2.05
N ALA A 146 -8.02 14.82 1.51
CA ALA A 146 -9.17 15.23 0.71
C ALA A 146 -8.79 15.27 -0.77
N GLY A 147 -9.65 14.65 -1.59
CA GLY A 147 -9.43 14.53 -3.02
C GLY A 147 -8.33 13.52 -3.38
N PHE A 148 -8.21 13.23 -4.66
CA PHE A 148 -7.12 12.42 -5.20
C PHE A 148 -5.74 13.07 -5.00
N PHE A 149 -4.70 12.25 -4.90
CA PHE A 149 -3.36 12.77 -5.05
C PHE A 149 -3.13 13.27 -6.48
N THR A 150 -2.38 14.37 -6.63
CA THR A 150 -1.97 14.87 -7.93
C THR A 150 -0.58 15.50 -7.83
N ALA A 151 0.30 15.08 -8.74
CA ALA A 151 1.63 15.64 -8.92
C ALA A 151 2.08 15.41 -10.38
N PRO A 152 2.98 16.24 -10.93
CA PRO A 152 3.56 16.00 -12.24
C PRO A 152 4.21 14.61 -12.29
N GLN A 153 3.92 13.84 -13.34
CA GLN A 153 4.45 12.48 -13.54
C GLN A 153 4.26 11.56 -12.32
N MET A 154 3.14 11.70 -11.58
CA MET A 154 2.86 10.86 -10.42
C MET A 154 2.74 9.37 -10.79
N ASP A 155 2.96 8.52 -9.80
CA ASP A 155 2.74 7.08 -9.89
C ASP A 155 1.25 6.74 -9.77
N LEU A 156 0.75 5.80 -10.57
CA LEU A 156 -0.67 5.42 -10.62
C LEU A 156 -1.18 4.94 -9.26
N ILE A 157 -0.35 4.24 -8.51
CA ILE A 157 -0.74 3.75 -7.18
C ILE A 157 -1.09 4.90 -6.22
N ASP A 158 -0.48 6.09 -6.37
CA ASP A 158 -0.79 7.23 -5.52
C ASP A 158 -2.18 7.81 -5.78
N LEU A 159 -2.77 7.56 -6.95
CA LEU A 159 -4.15 7.93 -7.25
C LEU A 159 -5.14 7.26 -6.29
N PHE A 160 -4.82 6.09 -5.75
CA PHE A 160 -5.71 5.32 -4.88
C PHE A 160 -5.41 5.48 -3.38
N ILE A 161 -4.32 6.17 -3.03
CA ILE A 161 -3.88 6.32 -1.63
C ILE A 161 -4.24 7.71 -1.13
N GLY A 162 -5.10 7.78 -0.12
CA GLY A 162 -5.61 9.05 0.41
C GLY A 162 -6.79 9.62 -0.37
N SER A 163 -7.53 8.78 -1.08
CA SER A 163 -8.64 9.14 -1.96
C SER A 163 -10.02 8.85 -1.35
N GLU A 164 -10.08 8.70 -0.03
CA GLU A 164 -11.34 8.54 0.69
C GLU A 164 -12.28 9.75 0.45
N GLY A 165 -13.58 9.46 0.34
CA GLY A 165 -14.62 10.48 0.13
C GLY A 165 -14.82 10.96 -1.31
N VAL A 166 -14.27 10.27 -2.32
CA VAL A 166 -14.43 10.58 -3.76
C VAL A 166 -15.05 9.42 -4.53
#